data_AF-A0A7Z6UUW8-F1
#
_entry.id   AF-A0A7Z6UUW8-F1
#
_cell.length_a   1.000
_cell.length_b   1.000
_cell.length_c   1.000
_cell.angle_alpha   90.00
_cell.angle_beta   90.00
_cell.angle_gamma   90.00
#
_symmetry.space_group_name_H-M   'P 1'
#
loop_
_entity.id
_entity.type
_entity.pdbx_description
1 polymer ?
#
loop_
_entity_poly.entity_id
_entity_poly.type
_entity_poly.pdbx_seq_one_letter_code
_entity_poly.pdbx_strand_id
1 'polypeptide(L)'
;MGFEQLVTVDTHEEHLRTVNYLASTARPAIVIAGNGMCAGGRIVNYLKAMLGDTRHNVVFVGYQGKGTPGEAIQLHGPSGGYVELDRERFDINAGVHTAKGYSAHADQVELVEFVTGMKEWPTQIRLVHGEAAAKKVLGNILSRKYSLEKRPLELFIP
;
A
#
# COMPACT_ATOMS: atom_id res chain seq x y z
N MET A 1 18.18 -6.77 20.99
CA MET A 1 17.14 -5.83 20.51
C MET A 1 15.78 -6.54 20.55
N GLY A 2 15.00 -6.32 21.61
CA GLY A 2 13.57 -5.96 21.59
C GLY A 2 12.44 -6.84 21.02
N PHE A 3 12.64 -8.09 20.58
CA PHE A 3 11.56 -8.89 19.96
C PHE A 3 11.26 -10.23 20.66
N GLU A 4 11.28 -10.26 21.99
CA GLU A 4 11.07 -11.51 22.76
C GLU A 4 9.69 -12.18 22.52
N GLN A 5 8.72 -11.42 22.01
CA GLN A 5 7.37 -11.90 21.68
C GLN A 5 7.12 -12.00 20.17
N LEU A 6 8.15 -11.91 19.33
CA LEU A 6 8.00 -12.11 17.89
C LEU A 6 7.81 -13.60 17.60
N VAL A 7 6.66 -13.93 17.05
CA VAL A 7 6.33 -15.28 16.60
C VAL A 7 6.32 -15.30 15.08
N THR A 8 7.15 -16.15 14.48
CA THR A 8 7.07 -16.45 13.05
C THR A 8 6.06 -17.57 12.84
N VAL A 9 5.31 -17.47 11.73
CA VAL A 9 4.36 -18.49 11.31
C VAL A 9 4.88 -19.01 9.99
N ASP A 10 5.32 -20.26 9.95
CA ASP A 10 6.02 -20.78 8.77
C ASP A 10 5.12 -21.68 7.95
N THR A 11 4.25 -22.45 8.60
CA THR A 11 3.36 -23.39 7.92
C THR A 11 1.95 -22.82 7.68
N HIS A 12 1.25 -23.40 6.71
CA HIS A 12 -0.16 -23.05 6.45
C HIS A 12 -1.07 -23.46 7.63
N GLU A 13 -0.80 -24.60 8.26
CA GLU A 13 -1.57 -25.07 9.41
C GLU A 13 -1.44 -24.13 10.61
N GLU A 14 -0.22 -23.70 10.94
CA GLU A 14 0.02 -22.70 11.99
C GLU A 14 -0.67 -21.37 11.70
N HIS A 15 -0.66 -20.94 10.43
CA HIS A 15 -1.38 -19.74 10.01
C HIS A 15 -2.88 -19.85 10.29
N LEU A 16 -3.52 -20.95 9.89
CA LEU A 16 -4.95 -21.16 10.17
C LEU A 16 -5.25 -21.22 11.66
N ARG A 17 -4.40 -21.91 12.45
CA ARG A 17 -4.53 -21.93 13.92
C ARG A 17 -4.41 -20.54 14.52
N THR A 18 -3.47 -19.74 14.04
CA THR A 18 -3.23 -18.37 14.53
C THR A 18 -4.40 -17.46 14.23
N VAL A 19 -4.93 -17.48 13.01
CA VAL A 19 -6.14 -16.71 12.63
C VAL A 19 -7.30 -17.05 13.56
N ASN A 20 -7.60 -18.34 13.74
CA ASN A 20 -8.70 -18.81 14.58
C ASN A 20 -8.50 -18.45 16.05
N TYR A 21 -7.28 -18.61 16.57
CA TYR A 21 -6.94 -18.26 17.94
C TYR A 21 -7.14 -16.76 18.20
N LEU A 22 -6.64 -15.90 17.33
CA LEU A 22 -6.76 -14.45 17.51
C LEU A 22 -8.21 -13.97 17.38
N ALA A 23 -8.96 -14.49 16.39
CA ALA A 23 -10.37 -14.13 16.21
C ALA A 23 -11.26 -14.59 17.39
N SER A 24 -11.02 -15.79 17.94
CA SER A 24 -11.85 -16.36 19.00
C SER A 24 -11.51 -15.85 20.41
N THR A 25 -10.25 -15.54 20.69
CA THR A 25 -9.80 -15.19 22.05
C THR A 25 -9.73 -13.70 22.33
N ALA A 26 -9.79 -12.85 21.28
CA ALA A 26 -9.58 -11.41 21.38
C ALA A 26 -8.24 -11.04 22.03
N ARG A 27 -7.24 -11.92 21.98
CA ARG A 27 -5.91 -11.63 22.50
C ARG A 27 -5.29 -10.47 21.71
N PRO A 28 -4.84 -9.39 22.37
CA PRO A 28 -4.17 -8.29 21.69
C PRO A 28 -2.90 -8.76 20.99
N ALA A 29 -2.81 -8.51 19.69
CA ALA A 29 -1.65 -8.85 18.86
C ALA A 29 -1.53 -7.88 17.68
N ILE A 30 -0.31 -7.73 17.16
CA ILE A 30 -0.03 -7.09 15.88
C ILE A 30 0.30 -8.21 14.90
N VAL A 31 -0.47 -8.30 13.82
CA VAL A 31 -0.24 -9.27 12.75
C VAL A 31 0.32 -8.53 11.53
N ILE A 32 1.46 -9.01 11.04
CA ILE A 32 2.05 -8.57 9.77
C ILE A 32 1.99 -9.76 8.83
N ALA A 33 1.16 -9.67 7.79
CA ALA A 33 0.98 -10.73 6.81
C ALA A 33 0.92 -10.15 5.39
N GLY A 34 1.55 -10.83 4.44
CA GLY A 34 1.41 -10.53 3.02
C GLY A 34 0.10 -11.07 2.44
N ASN A 35 -0.41 -10.53 1.33
CA ASN A 35 0.21 -9.49 0.47
C ASN A 35 -0.27 -8.06 0.81
N GLY A 36 0.60 -7.06 0.68
CA GLY A 36 0.35 -5.67 1.09
C GLY A 36 -0.77 -4.91 0.35
N MET A 37 -1.30 -5.44 -0.75
CA MET A 37 -2.50 -4.90 -1.44
C MET A 37 -3.77 -5.74 -1.24
N CYS A 38 -3.70 -6.75 -0.37
CA CYS A 38 -4.82 -7.61 0.00
C CYS A 38 -5.44 -8.42 -1.17
N ALA A 39 -4.76 -8.48 -2.33
CA ALA A 39 -5.19 -9.26 -3.49
C ALA A 39 -4.99 -10.78 -3.35
N GLY A 40 -4.40 -11.23 -2.24
CA GLY A 40 -4.10 -12.63 -1.98
C GLY A 40 -3.17 -12.82 -0.79
N GLY A 41 -2.74 -14.06 -0.58
CA GLY A 41 -1.84 -14.43 0.51
C GLY A 41 -2.54 -14.54 1.86
N ARG A 42 -1.74 -14.62 2.92
CA ARG A 42 -2.21 -14.91 4.29
C ARG A 42 -3.09 -13.80 4.87
N ILE A 43 -2.88 -12.55 4.47
CA ILE A 43 -3.67 -11.40 4.96
C ILE A 43 -5.16 -11.58 4.69
N VAL A 44 -5.54 -12.24 3.59
CA VAL A 44 -6.94 -12.45 3.22
C VAL A 44 -7.67 -13.24 4.30
N ASN A 45 -7.05 -14.26 4.89
CA ASN A 45 -7.70 -15.04 5.96
C ASN A 45 -7.94 -14.20 7.22
N TYR A 46 -7.01 -13.30 7.56
CA TYR A 46 -7.21 -12.36 8.67
C TYR A 46 -8.35 -11.38 8.36
N LEU A 47 -8.37 -10.80 7.16
CA LEU A 47 -9.43 -9.87 6.74
C LEU A 47 -10.80 -10.53 6.79
N LYS A 48 -10.94 -11.74 6.21
CA LYS A 48 -12.20 -12.50 6.25
C LYS A 48 -12.68 -12.79 7.68
N ALA A 49 -11.75 -13.10 8.58
CA ALA A 49 -12.08 -13.41 9.98
C ALA A 49 -12.37 -12.17 10.83
N MET A 50 -11.82 -11.00 10.49
CA MET A 50 -11.72 -9.86 11.41
C MET A 50 -12.41 -8.57 10.91
N LEU A 51 -12.67 -8.40 9.61
CA LEU A 51 -13.25 -7.15 9.08
C LEU A 51 -14.62 -6.83 9.66
N GLY A 52 -15.44 -7.85 9.95
CA GLY A 52 -16.79 -7.68 10.48
C GLY A 52 -16.87 -7.28 11.95
N ASP A 53 -15.74 -7.14 12.65
CA ASP A 53 -15.71 -6.86 14.10
C ASP A 53 -14.98 -5.55 14.42
N THR A 54 -15.68 -4.65 15.10
CA THR A 54 -15.22 -3.31 15.51
C THR A 54 -14.00 -3.31 16.45
N ARG A 55 -13.69 -4.45 17.09
CA ARG A 55 -12.51 -4.59 17.97
C ARG A 55 -11.20 -4.59 17.18
N HIS A 56 -11.25 -4.90 15.90
CA HIS A 56 -10.07 -5.02 15.05
C HIS A 56 -9.78 -3.72 14.29
N ASN A 57 -8.52 -3.58 13.86
CA ASN A 57 -8.07 -2.47 13.05
C ASN A 57 -7.20 -2.98 11.90
N VAL A 58 -7.39 -2.41 10.71
CA VAL A 58 -6.55 -2.62 9.53
C VAL A 58 -5.73 -1.35 9.32
N VAL A 59 -4.40 -1.50 9.26
CA VAL A 59 -3.48 -0.38 9.06
C VAL A 59 -2.70 -0.59 7.76
N PHE A 60 -2.95 0.28 6.79
CA PHE A 60 -2.21 0.31 5.53
C PHE A 60 -0.98 1.22 5.67
N VAL A 61 0.19 0.68 5.33
CA VAL A 61 1.48 1.39 5.39
C VAL A 61 2.08 1.69 4.01
N GLY A 62 1.39 1.27 2.93
CA GLY A 62 1.85 1.40 1.56
C GLY A 62 0.72 1.68 0.58
N TYR A 63 1.09 1.96 -0.66
CA TYR A 63 0.16 2.26 -1.75
C TYR A 63 -0.81 1.11 -2.02
N GLN A 64 -2.08 1.44 -2.23
CA GLN A 64 -3.11 0.50 -2.65
C GLN A 64 -3.48 0.78 -4.09
N GLY A 65 -3.22 -0.19 -4.98
CA GLY A 65 -3.51 -0.05 -6.39
C GLY A 65 -5.00 -0.03 -6.69
N LYS A 66 -5.39 0.72 -7.73
CA LYS A 66 -6.76 0.75 -8.22
C LYS A 66 -7.27 -0.65 -8.55
N GLY A 67 -8.47 -0.98 -8.08
CA GLY A 67 -9.13 -2.27 -8.25
C GLY A 67 -8.65 -3.36 -7.30
N THR A 68 -7.75 -3.06 -6.36
CA THR A 68 -7.32 -4.03 -5.34
C THR A 68 -8.30 -4.05 -4.16
N PRO A 69 -8.42 -5.19 -3.44
CA PRO A 69 -9.22 -5.23 -2.22
C PRO A 69 -8.74 -4.22 -1.17
N GLY A 70 -7.44 -3.94 -1.11
CA GLY A 70 -6.91 -2.93 -0.20
C GLY A 70 -7.40 -1.50 -0.50
N GLU A 71 -7.53 -1.13 -1.78
CA GLU A 71 -8.17 0.14 -2.18
C GLU A 71 -9.64 0.17 -1.74
N ALA A 72 -10.38 -0.91 -2.01
CA ALA A 72 -11.78 -1.00 -1.62
C ALA A 72 -11.97 -0.87 -0.10
N ILE A 73 -11.12 -1.51 0.70
CA ILE A 73 -11.15 -1.39 2.17
C ILE A 73 -10.86 0.05 2.60
N GLN A 74 -9.85 0.71 2.02
CA GLN A 74 -9.54 2.11 2.32
C GLN A 74 -10.68 3.06 1.97
N LEU A 75 -11.35 2.83 0.83
CA LEU A 75 -12.41 3.70 0.34
C LEU A 75 -13.72 3.50 1.09
N HIS A 76 -14.10 2.25 1.35
CA HIS A 76 -15.41 1.90 1.90
C HIS A 76 -15.42 1.76 3.42
N GLY A 77 -14.28 1.42 4.03
CA GLY A 77 -14.14 1.20 5.47
C GLY A 77 -14.57 2.38 6.34
N PRO A 78 -14.14 3.63 6.06
CA PRO A 78 -14.54 4.80 6.86
C PRO A 78 -16.06 5.05 6.93
N SER A 79 -16.81 4.53 5.96
CA SER A 79 -18.28 4.62 5.88
C SER A 79 -19.02 3.35 6.31
N GLY A 80 -18.32 2.33 6.82
CA GLY A 80 -18.93 1.04 7.17
C GLY A 80 -19.42 0.25 5.97
N GLY A 81 -18.69 0.31 4.85
CA GLY A 81 -19.04 -0.39 3.62
C GLY A 81 -18.59 -1.85 3.61
N TYR A 82 -18.31 -2.38 2.41
CA TYR A 82 -17.90 -3.78 2.25
C TYR A 82 -16.73 -3.91 1.27
N VAL A 83 -16.09 -5.08 1.30
CA VAL A 83 -15.11 -5.51 0.30
C VAL A 83 -15.48 -6.91 -0.19
N GLU A 84 -15.16 -7.22 -1.45
CA GLU A 84 -15.25 -8.57 -1.97
C GLU A 84 -13.89 -9.27 -1.85
N LEU A 85 -13.86 -10.44 -1.21
CA LEU A 85 -12.67 -11.29 -1.07
C LEU A 85 -13.05 -12.71 -1.50
N ASP A 86 -12.34 -13.28 -2.47
CA ASP A 86 -12.65 -14.58 -3.09
C ASP A 86 -14.12 -14.72 -3.53
N ARG A 87 -14.69 -13.66 -4.11
CA ARG A 87 -16.08 -13.57 -4.60
C ARG A 87 -17.14 -13.61 -3.50
N GLU A 88 -16.74 -13.44 -2.25
CA GLU A 88 -17.63 -13.31 -1.11
C GLU A 88 -17.56 -11.89 -0.55
N ARG A 89 -18.71 -11.38 -0.11
CA ARG A 89 -18.83 -10.04 0.47
C ARG A 89 -18.54 -10.07 1.97
N PHE A 90 -17.67 -9.18 2.42
CA PHE A 90 -17.35 -8.96 3.84
C PHE A 90 -17.61 -7.50 4.21
N ASP A 91 -18.46 -7.27 5.22
CA ASP A 91 -18.70 -5.93 5.76
C ASP A 91 -17.48 -5.46 6.57
N ILE A 92 -17.20 -4.16 6.49
CA ILE A 92 -16.04 -3.51 7.11
C ILE A 92 -16.51 -2.73 8.34
N ASN A 93 -16.53 -3.41 9.49
CA ASN A 93 -16.81 -2.80 10.79
C ASN A 93 -15.52 -2.48 11.56
N ALA A 94 -14.41 -3.14 11.21
CA ALA A 94 -13.09 -2.86 11.76
C ALA A 94 -12.64 -1.43 11.44
N GLY A 95 -11.86 -0.82 12.33
CA GLY A 95 -11.25 0.48 12.07
C GLY A 95 -10.24 0.41 10.91
N VAL A 96 -10.29 1.36 9.97
CA VAL A 96 -9.38 1.40 8.82
C VAL A 96 -8.51 2.66 8.89
N HIS A 97 -7.19 2.45 8.87
CA HIS A 97 -6.19 3.51 9.02
C HIS A 97 -5.15 3.44 7.91
N THR A 98 -4.59 4.60 7.55
CA THR A 98 -3.49 4.70 6.59
C THR A 98 -2.35 5.49 7.21
N ALA A 99 -1.24 4.81 7.48
CA ALA A 99 -0.01 5.42 7.95
C ALA A 99 0.82 5.90 6.74
N LYS A 100 0.84 7.22 6.53
CA LYS A 100 1.66 7.85 5.48
C LYS A 100 3.14 7.84 5.88
N GLY A 101 4.04 7.81 4.90
CA GLY A 101 5.49 7.92 5.13
C GLY A 101 6.26 6.61 5.33
N TYR A 102 5.58 5.45 5.32
CA TYR A 102 6.23 4.13 5.34
C TYR A 102 6.36 3.48 3.95
N SER A 103 5.96 4.19 2.90
CA SER A 103 6.22 3.78 1.53
C SER A 103 7.73 3.86 1.27
N ALA A 104 8.34 2.76 0.83
CA ALA A 104 9.73 2.75 0.37
C ALA A 104 9.92 3.48 -0.98
N HIS A 105 8.84 4.05 -1.54
CA HIS A 105 8.89 4.84 -2.77
C HIS A 105 9.08 6.32 -2.46
N ALA A 106 10.02 6.92 -3.19
CA ALA A 106 10.23 8.36 -3.20
C ALA A 106 8.94 9.10 -3.59
N ASP A 107 8.65 10.19 -2.90
CA ASP A 107 7.55 11.06 -3.25
C ASP A 107 7.88 11.90 -4.51
N GLN A 108 6.92 12.72 -4.96
CA GLN A 108 7.11 13.53 -6.17
C GLN A 108 8.26 14.52 -6.03
N VAL A 109 8.46 15.10 -4.85
CA VAL A 109 9.53 16.08 -4.60
C VAL A 109 10.87 15.37 -4.65
N GLU A 110 11.00 14.25 -3.95
CA GLU A 110 12.20 13.41 -3.91
C GLU A 110 12.56 12.88 -5.30
N LEU A 111 11.58 12.51 -6.14
CA LEU A 111 11.83 12.10 -7.53
C LEU A 111 12.36 13.23 -8.41
N VAL A 112 11.87 14.45 -8.22
CA VAL A 112 12.39 15.63 -8.94
C VAL A 112 13.79 15.95 -8.45
N GLU A 113 14.00 15.95 -7.13
CA GLU A 113 15.31 16.19 -6.51
C GLU A 113 16.34 15.14 -6.90
N PHE A 114 15.93 13.88 -7.05
CA PHE A 114 16.78 12.81 -7.55
C PHE A 114 17.32 13.13 -8.94
N VAL A 115 16.47 13.62 -9.86
CA VAL A 115 16.88 14.02 -11.20
C VAL A 115 17.75 15.28 -11.15
N THR A 116 17.34 16.30 -10.38
CA THR A 116 18.03 17.60 -10.37
C THR A 116 19.32 17.60 -9.56
N GLY A 117 19.49 16.63 -8.66
CA GLY A 117 20.69 16.40 -7.87
C GLY A 117 21.79 15.61 -8.59
N MET A 118 21.52 15.08 -9.78
CA MET A 118 22.54 14.41 -10.58
C MET A 118 23.61 15.42 -11.03
N LYS A 119 24.88 15.00 -11.05
CA LYS A 119 26.00 15.82 -11.55
C LYS A 119 25.73 16.33 -12.97
N GLU A 120 25.14 15.48 -13.80
CA GLU A 120 24.66 15.82 -15.14
C GLU A 120 23.20 15.40 -15.25
N TRP A 121 22.34 16.34 -15.64
CA TRP A 121 20.92 16.06 -15.80
C TRP A 121 20.70 15.21 -17.04
N PRO A 122 19.89 14.14 -16.96
CA PRO A 122 19.60 13.29 -18.10
C PRO A 122 18.86 14.11 -19.18
N THR A 123 19.24 13.93 -20.44
CA THR A 123 18.57 14.59 -21.57
C THR A 123 17.34 13.82 -22.04
N GLN A 124 17.17 12.57 -21.59
CA GLN A 124 16.01 11.72 -21.87
C GLN A 124 15.47 11.13 -20.56
N ILE A 125 14.16 11.24 -20.33
CA ILE A 125 13.48 10.64 -19.17
C ILE A 125 12.27 9.83 -19.66
N ARG A 126 12.10 8.60 -19.16
CA ARG A 126 10.95 7.74 -19.45
C ARG A 126 10.18 7.43 -18.16
N LEU A 127 8.95 7.90 -18.05
CA LEU A 127 8.08 7.64 -16.90
C LEU A 127 7.28 6.35 -17.13
N VAL A 128 7.67 5.29 -16.44
CA VAL A 128 7.13 3.94 -16.69
C VAL A 128 6.07 3.53 -15.68
N HIS A 129 6.48 3.25 -14.44
CA HIS A 129 5.63 2.68 -13.39
C HIS A 129 4.86 3.78 -12.65
N GLY A 130 3.54 3.62 -12.56
CA GLY A 130 2.66 4.59 -11.90
C GLY A 130 1.43 4.90 -12.74
N GLU A 131 0.41 5.46 -12.10
CA GLU A 131 -0.83 5.82 -12.76
C GLU A 131 -0.61 6.89 -13.83
N ALA A 132 -1.39 6.84 -14.93
CA ALA A 132 -1.26 7.77 -16.05
C ALA A 132 -1.35 9.24 -15.62
N ALA A 133 -2.26 9.56 -14.69
CA ALA A 133 -2.40 10.91 -14.14
C ALA A 133 -1.15 11.34 -13.34
N ALA A 134 -0.65 10.47 -12.45
CA ALA A 134 0.55 10.74 -11.66
C ALA A 134 1.78 10.95 -12.55
N LYS A 135 1.97 10.11 -13.56
CA LYS A 135 3.07 10.26 -14.54
C LYS A 135 2.98 11.58 -15.30
N LYS A 136 1.78 11.97 -15.75
CA LYS A 136 1.56 13.25 -16.45
C LYS A 136 1.92 14.44 -15.57
N VAL A 137 1.51 14.43 -14.30
CA VAL A 137 1.83 15.51 -13.35
C VAL A 137 3.33 15.59 -13.10
N LEU A 138 3.99 14.47 -12.79
CA LEU A 138 5.44 14.43 -12.58
C LEU A 138 6.20 14.91 -13.83
N GLY A 139 5.77 14.45 -15.01
CA GLY A 139 6.33 14.88 -16.29
C GLY A 139 6.24 16.38 -16.51
N ASN A 140 5.09 17.01 -16.23
CA ASN A 140 4.93 18.45 -16.33
C ASN A 140 5.87 19.22 -15.40
N ILE A 141 6.10 18.72 -14.18
CA ILE A 141 7.00 19.34 -13.21
C ILE A 141 8.45 19.26 -13.68
N LEU A 142 8.89 18.09 -14.16
CA LEU A 142 10.23 17.90 -14.73
C LEU A 142 10.44 18.80 -15.94
N SER A 143 9.51 18.80 -16.91
CA SER A 143 9.58 19.68 -18.08
C SER A 143 9.68 21.15 -17.69
N ARG A 144 8.90 21.59 -16.70
CA ARG A 144 8.97 22.97 -16.20
C ARG A 144 10.34 23.28 -15.59
N LYS A 145 10.92 22.37 -14.80
CA LYS A 145 12.25 22.55 -14.19
C LYS A 145 13.35 22.63 -15.25
N TYR A 146 13.34 21.75 -16.24
CA TYR A 146 14.30 21.78 -17.34
C TYR A 146 14.22 23.07 -18.17
N SER A 147 13.00 23.54 -18.46
CA SER A 147 12.79 24.79 -19.18
C SER A 147 13.33 26.01 -18.42
N LEU A 148 13.15 26.07 -17.09
CA LEU A 148 13.67 27.16 -16.26
C LEU A 148 15.20 27.20 -16.26
N GLU A 149 15.85 26.05 -16.24
CA GLU A 149 17.31 25.90 -16.30
C GLU A 149 17.87 25.93 -17.72
N LYS A 150 17.01 26.15 -18.74
CA LYS A 150 17.37 26.15 -20.17
C LYS A 150 18.09 24.87 -20.61
N ARG A 151 17.70 23.73 -20.06
CA ARG A 151 18.25 22.41 -20.38
C ARG A 151 17.32 21.66 -21.34
N PRO A 152 17.87 20.91 -22.31
CA PRO A 152 17.05 20.07 -23.19
C PRO A 152 16.50 18.86 -22.43
N LEU A 153 15.26 18.49 -22.72
CA LEU A 153 14.61 17.28 -22.19
C LEU A 153 13.76 16.61 -23.27
N GLU A 154 14.01 15.33 -23.48
CA GLU A 154 13.13 14.43 -24.20
C GLU A 154 12.37 13.56 -23.19
N LEU A 155 11.11 13.90 -22.94
CA LEU A 155 10.27 13.22 -21.97
C LEU A 155 9.32 12.24 -22.64
N PHE A 156 9.35 10.99 -22.21
CA PHE A 156 8.44 9.94 -22.66
C PHE A 156 7.54 9.48 -21.52
N ILE A 157 6.25 9.40 -21.80
CA ILE A 157 5.25 8.80 -20.91
C ILE A 157 4.50 7.75 -21.75
N PRO A 158 4.95 6.48 -21.75
CA PRO A 158 4.20 5.38 -22.35
C PRO A 158 2.83 5.20 -21.71
#